data_AF-A0AB73MMS0-F1
#
_entry.id   AF-A0AB73MMS0-F1
#
_cell.length_a   1.000
_cell.length_b   1.000
_cell.length_c   1.000
_cell.angle_alpha   90.00
_cell.angle_beta   90.00
_cell.angle_gamma   90.00
#
_symmetry.space_group_name_H-M   'P 1'
#
loop_
_entity.id
_entity.type
_entity.pdbx_description
1 polymer ?
#
loop_
_entity_poly.entity_id
_entity_poly.type
_entity_poly.pdbx_seq_one_letter_code
_entity_poly.pdbx_strand_id
1 'polypeptide(L)'
;MEPFDSNPNTQRRSKCKDLFFLFLIILNVSIFADNDPEPQNEDEKNPIEGEQQEIQKDSSVSNWTYQTKQTWETLNESEDTEEYSQAKSDFETSYFQALNLYRQGTDSVKSELRDEVLFWSEHWFGESLRSQKMEQAGYILKSFDEVSKTIGIGERIATGLESGKELNIREYFAAHVIVYMVAESDYRYESLFKKLTPETITENLLAFNIACLHSLRGNKQEMLKYIKLAINLGKDKSNFRKDQDFKKYWKDPDFLKLVKE
;
A
#
# COMPACT_ATOMS: atom_id res chain seq x y z
N MET A 1 -49.56 -22.09 -4.58
CA MET A 1 -48.23 -22.46 -5.09
C MET A 1 -48.06 -21.66 -6.37
N GLU A 2 -47.41 -20.51 -6.25
CA GLU A 2 -46.98 -19.63 -7.33
C GLU A 2 -45.49 -19.33 -7.11
N PRO A 3 -44.67 -19.19 -8.16
CA PRO A 3 -43.23 -19.23 -8.04
C PRO A 3 -42.67 -17.91 -7.49
N PHE A 4 -41.70 -18.05 -6.59
CA PHE A 4 -40.82 -16.97 -6.15
C PHE A 4 -39.98 -16.48 -7.33
N ASP A 5 -40.16 -15.21 -7.68
CA ASP A 5 -39.32 -14.49 -8.62
C ASP A 5 -38.02 -14.10 -7.89
N SER A 6 -36.90 -14.72 -8.29
CA SER A 6 -35.58 -14.47 -7.71
C SER A 6 -34.84 -13.43 -8.54
N ASN A 7 -34.88 -12.18 -8.09
CA ASN A 7 -33.95 -11.15 -8.56
C ASN A 7 -33.39 -10.37 -7.37
N PRO A 8 -32.19 -10.70 -6.85
CA PRO A 8 -31.55 -9.93 -5.80
C PRO A 8 -30.50 -9.02 -6.42
N ASN A 9 -30.93 -8.00 -7.16
CA ASN A 9 -30.00 -6.97 -7.61
C ASN A 9 -30.67 -5.61 -7.55
N THR A 10 -30.81 -5.08 -6.33
CA THR A 10 -30.87 -3.65 -5.96
C THR A 10 -31.47 -3.51 -4.56
N GLN A 11 -30.65 -3.67 -3.52
CA GLN A 11 -31.02 -3.11 -2.21
C GLN A 11 -29.80 -2.52 -1.50
N ARG A 12 -29.71 -1.19 -1.64
CA ARG A 12 -29.12 -0.23 -0.71
C ARG A 12 -27.71 -0.56 -0.20
N ARG A 13 -26.70 -0.07 -0.93
CA ARG A 13 -25.43 0.38 -0.33
C ARG A 13 -25.77 1.38 0.78
N SER A 14 -25.67 0.93 2.03
CA SER A 14 -25.94 1.73 3.23
C SER A 14 -24.89 2.83 3.35
N LYS A 15 -25.34 4.08 3.19
CA LYS A 15 -24.61 5.34 3.34
C LYS A 15 -24.21 5.61 4.80
N CYS A 16 -23.27 4.83 5.32
CA CYS A 16 -22.72 5.05 6.67
C CYS A 16 -21.24 4.61 6.75
N LYS A 17 -20.40 5.00 5.78
CA LYS A 17 -18.95 4.70 5.77
C LYS A 17 -18.04 5.93 5.71
N ASP A 18 -18.59 7.15 5.69
CA ASP A 18 -17.95 8.25 4.96
C ASP A 18 -17.20 9.33 5.76
N LEU A 19 -16.68 9.12 6.99
CA LEU A 19 -15.96 10.24 7.64
C LEU A 19 -14.76 9.91 8.55
N PHE A 20 -14.48 8.65 8.90
CA PHE A 20 -13.55 8.37 10.01
C PHE A 20 -12.18 7.78 9.60
N PHE A 21 -12.06 7.12 8.44
CA PHE A 21 -10.77 6.60 7.97
C PHE A 21 -9.75 7.70 7.65
N LEU A 22 -10.21 8.94 7.43
CA LEU A 22 -9.39 10.11 7.11
C LEU A 22 -8.38 10.47 8.22
N PHE A 23 -8.73 10.27 9.49
CA PHE A 23 -7.87 10.64 10.62
C PHE A 23 -6.62 9.74 10.75
N LEU A 24 -6.67 8.53 10.19
CA LEU A 24 -5.59 7.55 10.26
C LEU A 24 -4.49 7.79 9.23
N ILE A 25 -4.84 8.37 8.09
CA ILE A 25 -3.90 8.54 6.97
C ILE A 25 -3.32 9.97 6.92
N ILE A 26 -4.07 10.99 7.36
CA ILE A 26 -3.67 12.41 7.26
C ILE A 26 -2.62 12.82 8.31
N LEU A 27 -2.51 12.14 9.45
CA LEU A 27 -1.56 12.52 10.52
C LEU A 27 -0.10 12.08 10.29
N ASN A 28 0.22 11.44 9.16
CA ASN A 28 1.60 11.10 8.76
C ASN A 28 1.91 11.78 7.41
N VAL A 29 2.26 13.07 7.47
CA VAL A 29 2.53 13.89 6.28
C VAL A 29 3.90 13.54 5.67
N SER A 30 3.93 13.58 4.33
CA SER A 30 5.04 13.48 3.37
C SER A 30 5.81 12.16 3.30
N ILE A 31 5.34 11.30 2.38
CA ILE A 31 5.83 9.96 2.12
C ILE A 31 6.87 10.02 0.97
N PHE A 32 8.14 10.01 1.39
CA PHE A 32 9.39 9.78 0.64
C PHE A 32 9.94 10.88 -0.27
N ALA A 33 11.27 11.06 -0.21
CA ALA A 33 12.00 11.82 -1.22
C ALA A 33 12.08 10.97 -2.48
N ASP A 34 11.45 11.43 -3.57
CA ASP A 34 11.78 10.97 -4.92
C ASP A 34 13.22 11.40 -5.20
N ASN A 35 14.18 10.51 -4.95
CA ASN A 35 15.43 10.53 -5.67
C ASN A 35 15.19 9.77 -6.98
N ASP A 36 14.30 10.27 -7.83
CA ASP A 36 14.12 9.76 -9.19
C ASP A 36 15.46 9.98 -9.93
N PRO A 37 16.18 8.94 -10.37
CA PRO A 37 17.23 9.14 -11.34
C PRO A 37 16.53 9.48 -12.65
N GLU A 38 16.45 10.77 -13.00
CA GLU A 38 16.34 11.15 -14.41
C GLU A 38 17.43 10.40 -15.16
N PRO A 39 17.14 9.80 -16.33
CA PRO A 39 18.17 9.16 -17.13
C PRO A 39 19.25 10.20 -17.44
N GLN A 40 20.41 10.04 -16.79
CA GLN A 40 21.58 10.84 -17.09
C GLN A 40 22.08 10.43 -18.46
N ASN A 41 21.77 11.24 -19.47
CA ASN A 41 22.45 11.20 -20.76
C ASN A 41 23.87 11.76 -20.55
N GLU A 42 24.78 10.94 -20.01
CA GLU A 42 26.20 11.15 -20.19
C GLU A 42 26.57 10.69 -21.60
N ASP A 43 26.54 11.60 -22.56
CA ASP A 43 27.43 11.55 -23.72
C ASP A 43 27.60 12.95 -24.33
N GLU A 44 28.77 13.53 -24.10
CA GLU A 44 29.27 14.72 -24.79
C GLU A 44 29.41 14.45 -26.29
N LYS A 45 28.75 15.29 -27.09
CA LYS A 45 28.92 15.56 -28.53
C LYS A 45 30.05 14.80 -29.27
N ASN A 46 29.64 14.06 -30.30
CA ASN A 46 30.03 14.34 -31.69
C ASN A 46 29.04 13.72 -32.70
N PRO A 47 28.78 14.37 -33.86
CA PRO A 47 27.74 13.94 -34.79
C PRO A 47 28.31 13.01 -35.86
N ILE A 48 27.79 11.79 -35.98
CA ILE A 48 27.91 11.00 -37.20
C ILE A 48 26.55 10.36 -37.52
N GLU A 49 26.09 10.67 -38.73
CA GLU A 49 24.85 10.21 -39.35
C GLU A 49 24.79 8.68 -39.49
N GLY A 50 23.58 8.15 -39.34
CA GLY A 50 23.14 6.95 -40.03
C GLY A 50 23.39 5.64 -39.29
N GLU A 51 22.41 5.20 -38.52
CA GLU A 51 21.80 3.87 -38.64
C GLU A 51 20.58 3.80 -37.71
N GLN A 52 19.46 3.28 -38.24
CA GLN A 52 18.27 2.97 -37.46
C GLN A 52 18.62 1.85 -36.46
N GLN A 53 19.03 2.23 -35.24
CA GLN A 53 19.07 1.30 -34.12
C GLN A 53 17.67 1.25 -33.49
N GLU A 54 17.03 0.11 -33.70
CA GLU A 54 15.89 -0.38 -32.93
C GLU A 54 16.17 -0.15 -31.44
N ILE A 55 15.33 0.66 -30.79
CA ILE A 55 15.47 1.00 -29.36
C ILE A 55 15.43 -0.30 -28.57
N GLN A 56 16.58 -0.76 -28.11
CA GLN A 56 16.69 -1.85 -27.17
C GLN A 56 16.03 -1.35 -25.88
N LYS A 57 14.77 -1.76 -25.65
CA LYS A 57 13.97 -1.36 -24.49
C LYS A 57 14.73 -1.77 -23.22
N ASP A 58 15.36 -0.80 -22.56
CA ASP A 58 16.19 -1.01 -21.37
C ASP A 58 15.45 -1.87 -20.34
N SER A 59 15.97 -3.05 -20.03
CA SER A 59 15.35 -4.00 -19.10
C SER A 59 15.82 -3.80 -17.65
N SER A 60 16.09 -2.54 -17.27
CA SER A 60 16.51 -2.17 -15.91
C SER A 60 15.31 -2.05 -14.96
N VAL A 61 15.57 -2.15 -13.65
CA VAL A 61 14.55 -1.89 -12.61
C VAL A 61 14.11 -0.43 -12.67
N SER A 62 15.04 0.51 -12.89
CA SER A 62 14.73 1.93 -13.04
C SER A 62 13.75 2.20 -14.19
N ASN A 63 13.95 1.59 -15.36
CA ASN A 63 13.01 1.74 -16.48
C ASN A 63 11.65 1.12 -16.15
N TRP A 64 11.59 -0.01 -15.43
CA TRP A 64 10.33 -0.57 -14.94
C TRP A 64 9.60 0.40 -14.00
N THR A 65 10.30 0.99 -13.04
CA THR A 65 9.74 1.97 -12.10
C THR A 65 9.16 3.17 -12.85
N TYR A 66 9.92 3.74 -13.77
CA TYR A 66 9.49 4.88 -14.58
C TYR A 66 8.26 4.56 -15.43
N GLN A 67 8.29 3.48 -16.22
CA GLN A 67 7.17 3.08 -17.08
C GLN A 67 5.91 2.77 -16.27
N THR A 68 6.06 2.13 -15.11
CA THR A 68 4.93 1.78 -14.24
C THR A 68 4.31 3.01 -13.58
N LYS A 69 5.12 4.00 -13.16
CA LYS A 69 4.64 5.30 -12.68
C LYS A 69 3.83 6.02 -13.76
N GLN A 70 4.39 6.17 -14.96
CA GLN A 70 3.74 6.90 -16.07
C GLN A 70 2.41 6.27 -16.51
N THR A 71 2.38 4.94 -16.66
CA THR A 71 1.15 4.23 -17.05
C THR A 71 0.09 4.25 -15.95
N TRP A 72 0.49 4.25 -14.68
CA TRP A 72 -0.43 4.41 -13.55
C TRP A 72 -1.03 5.81 -13.47
N GLU A 73 -0.22 6.84 -13.66
CA GLU A 73 -0.69 8.23 -13.73
C GLU A 73 -1.68 8.40 -14.89
N THR A 74 -1.36 7.85 -16.07
CA THR A 74 -2.27 7.83 -17.23
C THR A 74 -3.58 7.09 -16.93
N LEU A 75 -3.51 5.95 -16.24
CA LEU A 75 -4.70 5.21 -15.80
C LEU A 75 -5.57 6.05 -14.85
N ASN A 76 -4.95 6.79 -13.94
CA ASN A 76 -5.66 7.66 -13.00
C ASN A 76 -6.34 8.85 -13.69
N GLU A 77 -5.71 9.41 -14.72
CA GLU A 77 -6.25 10.53 -15.49
C GLU A 77 -7.38 10.09 -16.44
N SER A 78 -7.40 8.83 -16.84
CA SER A 78 -8.38 8.26 -17.79
C SER A 78 -9.58 7.57 -17.14
N GLU A 79 -9.74 7.63 -15.81
CA GLU A 79 -10.77 6.91 -15.03
C GLU A 79 -12.21 7.05 -15.59
N ASP A 80 -12.53 8.22 -16.15
CA ASP A 80 -13.86 8.54 -16.72
C ASP A 80 -13.85 8.75 -18.25
N THR A 81 -12.81 8.26 -18.94
CA THR A 81 -12.64 8.45 -20.39
C THR A 81 -12.75 7.13 -21.17
N GLU A 82 -12.95 7.24 -22.49
CA GLU A 82 -12.94 6.07 -23.39
C GLU A 82 -11.56 5.37 -23.44
N GLU A 83 -10.51 6.06 -22.98
CA GLU A 83 -9.13 5.58 -23.00
C GLU A 83 -8.80 4.67 -21.80
N TYR A 84 -9.66 4.61 -20.77
CA TYR A 84 -9.45 3.83 -19.55
C TYR A 84 -9.01 2.39 -19.80
N SER A 85 -9.67 1.71 -20.76
CA SER A 85 -9.39 0.30 -21.06
C SER A 85 -7.98 0.11 -21.61
N GLN A 86 -7.50 1.04 -22.44
CA GLN A 86 -6.14 1.00 -22.99
C GLN A 86 -5.12 1.36 -21.91
N ALA A 87 -5.35 2.44 -21.16
CA ALA A 87 -4.47 2.85 -20.06
C ALA A 87 -4.31 1.73 -19.01
N LYS A 88 -5.41 1.01 -18.72
CA LYS A 88 -5.38 -0.15 -17.82
C LYS A 88 -4.51 -1.27 -18.38
N SER A 89 -4.65 -1.59 -19.67
CA SER A 89 -3.82 -2.60 -20.35
C SER A 89 -2.34 -2.20 -20.36
N ASP A 90 -2.04 -0.93 -20.54
CA ASP A 90 -0.67 -0.40 -20.56
C ASP A 90 -0.02 -0.51 -19.18
N PHE A 91 -0.76 -0.15 -18.12
CA PHE A 91 -0.33 -0.35 -16.73
C PHE A 91 -0.14 -1.83 -16.39
N GLU A 92 -1.07 -2.71 -16.77
CA GLU A 92 -0.90 -4.15 -16.55
C GLU A 92 0.38 -4.64 -17.24
N THR A 93 0.62 -4.20 -18.47
CA THR A 93 1.81 -4.57 -19.22
C THR A 93 3.09 -4.12 -18.52
N SER A 94 3.16 -2.88 -18.04
CA SER A 94 4.35 -2.37 -17.34
C SER A 94 4.54 -3.00 -15.96
N TYR A 95 3.49 -3.05 -15.13
CA TYR A 95 3.59 -3.56 -13.76
C TYR A 95 4.00 -5.03 -13.75
N PHE A 96 3.35 -5.88 -14.56
CA PHE A 96 3.65 -7.31 -14.62
C PHE A 96 4.95 -7.64 -15.35
N GLN A 97 5.59 -6.68 -16.03
CA GLN A 97 6.95 -6.86 -16.56
C GLN A 97 7.97 -7.16 -15.45
N ALA A 98 7.68 -6.81 -14.20
CA ALA A 98 8.46 -7.24 -13.02
C ALA A 98 8.66 -8.77 -12.99
N LEU A 99 7.67 -9.57 -13.39
CA LEU A 99 7.82 -11.03 -13.42
C LEU A 99 8.90 -11.49 -14.40
N ASN A 100 9.00 -10.83 -15.56
CA ASN A 100 10.01 -11.15 -16.56
C ASN A 100 11.40 -10.68 -16.11
N LEU A 101 11.50 -9.46 -15.57
CA LEU A 101 12.73 -8.93 -14.99
C LEU A 101 13.26 -9.83 -13.87
N TYR A 102 12.39 -10.32 -12.99
CA TYR A 102 12.78 -11.23 -11.93
C TYR A 102 13.33 -12.55 -12.46
N ARG A 103 12.70 -13.13 -13.49
CA ARG A 103 13.12 -14.42 -14.06
C ARG A 103 14.47 -14.34 -14.77
N GLN A 104 14.76 -13.22 -15.42
CA GLN A 104 15.96 -13.03 -16.23
C GLN A 104 17.09 -12.32 -15.46
N GLY A 105 16.76 -11.65 -14.35
CA GLY A 105 17.70 -10.85 -13.58
C GLY A 105 18.69 -11.65 -12.76
N THR A 106 19.83 -11.01 -12.47
CA THR A 106 20.80 -11.47 -11.47
C THR A 106 20.20 -11.36 -10.06
N ASP A 107 20.86 -11.92 -9.06
CA ASP A 107 20.38 -11.83 -7.67
C ASP A 107 20.31 -10.38 -7.17
N SER A 108 21.20 -9.50 -7.63
CA SER A 108 21.14 -8.06 -7.37
C SER A 108 19.87 -7.44 -7.94
N VAL A 109 19.60 -7.68 -9.23
CA VAL A 109 18.39 -7.17 -9.90
C VAL A 109 17.13 -7.71 -9.25
N LYS A 110 17.11 -9.00 -8.87
CA LYS A 110 15.96 -9.60 -8.16
C LYS A 110 15.72 -8.94 -6.80
N SER A 111 16.79 -8.60 -6.07
CA SER A 111 16.66 -7.95 -4.77
C SER A 111 16.14 -6.52 -4.92
N GLU A 112 16.77 -5.74 -5.79
CA GLU A 112 16.35 -4.37 -6.12
C GLU A 112 14.91 -4.32 -6.59
N LEU A 113 14.52 -5.22 -7.51
CA LEU A 113 13.15 -5.28 -8.01
C LEU A 113 12.12 -5.60 -6.92
N ARG A 114 12.43 -6.49 -5.96
CA ARG A 114 11.51 -6.74 -4.83
C ARG A 114 11.29 -5.47 -4.01
N ASP A 115 12.34 -4.70 -3.79
CA ASP A 115 12.31 -3.47 -3.00
C ASP A 115 11.55 -2.35 -3.74
N GLU A 116 11.78 -2.22 -5.04
CA GLU A 116 11.09 -1.23 -5.88
C GLU A 116 9.60 -1.59 -6.09
N VAL A 117 9.26 -2.86 -6.31
CA VAL A 117 7.85 -3.30 -6.38
C VAL A 117 7.14 -3.06 -5.05
N LEU A 118 7.78 -3.36 -3.93
CA LEU A 118 7.24 -3.10 -2.60
C LEU A 118 6.95 -1.60 -2.39
N PHE A 119 7.94 -0.76 -2.68
CA PHE A 119 7.84 0.68 -2.50
C PHE A 119 6.80 1.33 -3.39
N TRP A 120 6.86 1.05 -4.68
CA TRP A 120 5.90 1.58 -5.65
C TRP A 120 4.48 1.22 -5.23
N SER A 121 4.27 -0.05 -4.85
CA SER A 121 2.93 -0.54 -4.49
C SER A 121 2.44 0.09 -3.19
N GLU A 122 3.30 0.21 -2.17
CA GLU A 122 2.94 0.86 -0.91
C GLU A 122 2.58 2.32 -1.12
N HIS A 123 3.40 3.06 -1.89
CA HIS A 123 3.20 4.48 -2.15
C HIS A 123 1.84 4.73 -2.81
N TRP A 124 1.58 4.12 -3.97
CA TRP A 124 0.35 4.37 -4.72
C TRP A 124 -0.89 3.77 -4.06
N PHE A 125 -0.73 2.67 -3.31
CA PHE A 125 -1.82 2.13 -2.50
C PHE A 125 -2.19 3.10 -1.37
N GLY A 126 -1.18 3.61 -0.63
CA GLY A 126 -1.36 4.61 0.41
C GLY A 126 -2.00 5.89 -0.13
N GLU A 127 -1.56 6.39 -1.29
CA GLU A 127 -2.17 7.55 -1.96
C GLU A 127 -3.63 7.30 -2.36
N SER A 128 -3.93 6.11 -2.88
CA SER A 128 -5.30 5.73 -3.24
C SER A 128 -6.20 5.70 -2.01
N LEU A 129 -5.70 5.19 -0.87
CA LEU A 129 -6.43 5.21 0.40
C LEU A 129 -6.64 6.65 0.92
N ARG A 130 -5.61 7.51 0.88
CA ARG A 130 -5.70 8.94 1.24
C ARG A 130 -6.78 9.66 0.44
N SER A 131 -6.78 9.40 -0.87
CA SER A 131 -7.70 10.01 -1.83
C SER A 131 -9.07 9.33 -1.87
N GLN A 132 -9.32 8.34 -1.01
CA GLN A 132 -10.53 7.52 -0.95
C GLN A 132 -10.89 6.80 -2.26
N LYS A 133 -9.90 6.58 -3.13
CA LYS A 133 -10.05 5.83 -4.38
C LYS A 133 -9.93 4.33 -4.10
N MET A 134 -10.94 3.75 -3.46
CA MET A 134 -10.90 2.37 -2.97
C MET A 134 -10.77 1.32 -4.08
N GLU A 135 -11.37 1.56 -5.26
CA GLU A 135 -11.24 0.64 -6.40
C GLU A 135 -9.78 0.59 -6.90
N GLN A 136 -9.12 1.75 -6.98
CA GLN A 136 -7.70 1.85 -7.32
C GLN A 136 -6.81 1.19 -6.27
N ALA A 137 -7.08 1.46 -4.99
CA ALA A 137 -6.35 0.82 -3.88
C ALA A 137 -6.47 -0.71 -3.95
N GLY A 138 -7.69 -1.22 -4.16
CA GLY A 138 -7.94 -2.65 -4.30
C GLY A 138 -7.23 -3.27 -5.50
N TYR A 139 -7.11 -2.51 -6.58
CA TYR A 139 -6.43 -2.94 -7.80
C TYR A 139 -4.91 -3.03 -7.65
N ILE A 140 -4.27 -2.04 -7.01
CA ILE A 140 -2.83 -2.09 -6.67
C ILE A 140 -2.58 -3.28 -5.73
N LEU A 141 -3.37 -3.41 -4.68
CA LEU A 141 -3.21 -4.48 -3.69
C LEU A 141 -3.33 -5.87 -4.32
N LYS A 142 -4.29 -6.06 -5.24
CA LYS A 142 -4.44 -7.29 -6.02
C LYS A 142 -3.19 -7.56 -6.87
N SER A 143 -2.71 -6.55 -7.60
CA SER A 143 -1.55 -6.67 -8.48
C SER A 143 -0.29 -7.04 -7.70
N PHE A 144 -0.07 -6.41 -6.54
CA PHE A 144 1.02 -6.74 -5.64
C PHE A 144 0.91 -8.15 -5.05
N ASP A 145 -0.28 -8.59 -4.60
CA ASP A 145 -0.49 -9.96 -4.11
C ASP A 145 -0.16 -11.01 -5.18
N GLU A 146 -0.44 -10.71 -6.45
CA GLU A 146 -0.11 -11.59 -7.57
C GLU A 146 1.39 -11.63 -7.84
N VAL A 147 2.04 -10.48 -7.99
CA VAL A 147 3.47 -10.38 -8.30
C VAL A 147 4.34 -10.93 -7.16
N SER A 148 4.02 -10.60 -5.91
CA SER A 148 4.80 -11.00 -4.73
C SER A 148 4.82 -12.51 -4.49
N LYS A 149 3.84 -13.28 -5.01
CA LYS A 149 3.88 -14.75 -4.99
C LYS A 149 5.05 -15.33 -5.77
N THR A 150 5.51 -14.62 -6.80
CA THR A 150 6.62 -15.05 -7.65
C THR A 150 7.93 -14.41 -7.21
N ILE A 151 7.94 -13.09 -7.03
CA ILE A 151 9.20 -12.36 -6.80
C ILE A 151 9.63 -12.37 -5.32
N GLY A 152 8.68 -12.61 -4.40
CA GLY A 152 8.84 -12.40 -2.97
C GLY A 152 8.40 -11.00 -2.53
N ILE A 153 8.71 -10.64 -1.29
CA ILE A 153 8.45 -9.31 -0.71
C ILE A 153 9.82 -8.69 -0.40
N GLY A 154 10.01 -7.42 -0.74
CA GLY A 154 11.23 -6.67 -0.44
C GLY A 154 11.36 -6.30 1.04
N GLU A 155 12.48 -5.67 1.39
CA GLU A 155 12.80 -5.19 2.74
C GLU A 155 13.22 -3.71 2.70
N ARG A 156 12.80 -2.95 1.67
CA ARG A 156 13.16 -1.54 1.50
C ARG A 156 12.92 -0.74 2.77
N ILE A 157 13.95 0.01 3.15
CA ILE A 157 13.87 1.09 4.13
C ILE A 157 13.89 2.41 3.37
N ALA A 158 12.98 3.32 3.70
CA ALA A 158 12.95 4.65 3.12
C ALA A 158 13.03 5.72 4.21
N THR A 159 13.50 6.90 3.85
CA THR A 159 13.61 8.01 4.80
C THR A 159 12.37 8.90 4.70
N GLY A 160 11.71 9.13 5.83
CA GLY A 160 10.60 10.08 5.90
C GLY A 160 11.10 11.51 5.67
N LEU A 161 10.53 12.21 4.68
CA LEU A 161 10.94 13.56 4.27
C LEU A 161 10.98 14.56 5.42
N GLU A 162 9.94 14.55 6.25
CA GLU A 162 9.77 15.52 7.34
C GLU A 162 10.40 15.07 8.66
N SER A 163 10.40 13.75 8.91
CA SER A 163 10.88 13.20 10.18
C SER A 163 12.37 12.85 10.16
N GLY A 164 12.96 12.65 8.96
CA GLY A 164 14.29 12.08 8.79
C GLY A 164 14.43 10.64 9.31
N LYS A 165 13.32 10.01 9.73
CA LYS A 165 13.32 8.66 10.30
C LYS A 165 13.36 7.63 9.18
N GLU A 166 14.13 6.56 9.39
CA GLU A 166 14.02 5.34 8.60
C GLU A 166 12.65 4.69 8.84
N LEU A 167 12.00 4.31 7.73
CA LEU A 167 10.67 3.73 7.67
C LEU A 167 10.75 2.36 7.01
N ASN A 168 10.25 1.34 7.71
CA ASN A 168 10.09 0.01 7.12
C ASN A 168 8.85 -0.01 6.20
N ILE A 169 9.08 0.04 4.89
CA ILE A 169 8.00 0.10 3.89
C ILE A 169 7.05 -1.08 3.98
N ARG A 170 7.58 -2.27 4.27
CA ARG A 170 6.79 -3.48 4.42
C ARG A 170 5.81 -3.38 5.58
N GLU A 171 6.23 -2.80 6.70
CA GLU A 171 5.36 -2.56 7.86
C GLU A 171 4.30 -1.47 7.59
N TYR A 172 4.66 -0.41 6.87
CA TYR A 172 3.72 0.62 6.39
C TYR A 172 2.65 0.01 5.48
N PHE A 173 3.07 -0.82 4.52
CA PHE A 173 2.16 -1.50 3.64
C PHE A 173 1.23 -2.43 4.42
N ALA A 174 1.75 -3.22 5.36
CA ALA A 174 0.92 -4.05 6.24
C ALA A 174 -0.13 -3.23 7.00
N ALA A 175 0.26 -2.05 7.50
CA ALA A 175 -0.64 -1.16 8.22
C ALA A 175 -1.76 -0.63 7.32
N HIS A 176 -1.44 -0.22 6.09
CA HIS A 176 -2.42 0.22 5.10
C HIS A 176 -3.33 -0.91 4.62
N VAL A 177 -2.84 -2.15 4.51
CA VAL A 177 -3.66 -3.31 4.15
C VAL A 177 -4.75 -3.55 5.19
N ILE A 178 -4.47 -3.35 6.49
CA ILE A 178 -5.50 -3.41 7.54
C ILE A 178 -6.60 -2.37 7.28
N VAL A 179 -6.22 -1.13 6.96
CA VAL A 179 -7.17 -0.04 6.68
C VAL A 179 -8.10 -0.44 5.53
N TYR A 180 -7.56 -0.91 4.41
CA TYR A 180 -8.35 -1.37 3.28
C TYR A 180 -9.29 -2.53 3.65
N MET A 181 -8.77 -3.57 4.31
CA MET A 181 -9.57 -4.75 4.70
C MET A 181 -10.77 -4.35 5.58
N VAL A 182 -10.59 -3.38 6.48
CA VAL A 182 -11.67 -2.89 7.35
C VAL A 182 -12.65 -2.02 6.58
N ALA A 183 -12.16 -1.05 5.78
CA ALA A 183 -12.98 -0.13 5.01
C ALA A 183 -13.90 -0.85 4.01
N GLU A 184 -13.33 -1.77 3.24
CA GLU A 184 -14.06 -2.55 2.24
C GLU A 184 -14.74 -3.80 2.81
N SER A 185 -14.42 -4.16 4.06
CA SER A 185 -14.83 -5.44 4.65
C SER A 185 -14.38 -6.65 3.81
N ASP A 186 -13.24 -6.52 3.13
CA ASP A 186 -12.63 -7.54 2.27
C ASP A 186 -11.37 -8.13 2.92
N TYR A 187 -11.55 -9.25 3.63
CA TYR A 187 -10.48 -9.92 4.38
C TYR A 187 -9.72 -10.98 3.56
N ARG A 188 -9.88 -11.03 2.23
CA ARG A 188 -9.12 -11.98 1.39
C ARG A 188 -7.61 -11.77 1.45
N TYR A 189 -7.18 -10.55 1.79
CA TYR A 189 -5.77 -10.17 1.93
C TYR A 189 -5.16 -10.50 3.30
N GLU A 190 -5.85 -11.21 4.19
CA GLU A 190 -5.28 -11.62 5.48
C GLU A 190 -3.98 -12.42 5.34
N SER A 191 -3.89 -13.30 4.33
CA SER A 191 -2.67 -14.07 4.09
C SER A 191 -1.52 -13.16 3.66
N LEU A 192 -1.78 -12.13 2.87
CA LEU A 192 -0.77 -11.17 2.46
C LEU A 192 -0.34 -10.31 3.65
N PHE A 193 -1.30 -9.79 4.42
CA PHE A 193 -1.02 -9.05 5.65
C PHE A 193 -0.10 -9.81 6.62
N LYS A 194 -0.36 -11.12 6.82
CA LYS A 194 0.51 -11.98 7.64
C LYS A 194 1.92 -12.10 7.07
N LYS A 195 2.06 -12.17 5.74
CA LYS A 195 3.36 -12.20 5.08
C LYS A 195 4.08 -10.85 5.16
N LEU A 196 3.36 -9.74 5.09
CA LEU A 196 3.96 -8.40 5.23
C LEU A 196 4.39 -8.13 6.67
N THR A 197 3.69 -8.66 7.67
CA THR A 197 4.01 -8.43 9.08
C THR A 197 5.29 -9.16 9.49
N PRO A 198 6.36 -8.47 9.92
CA PRO A 198 7.58 -9.12 10.41
C PRO A 198 7.35 -9.76 11.79
N GLU A 199 8.27 -10.64 12.21
CA GLU A 199 8.23 -11.24 13.55
C GLU A 199 8.39 -10.18 14.65
N THR A 200 9.23 -9.18 14.41
CA THR A 200 9.42 -8.03 15.29
C THR A 200 8.94 -6.77 14.59
N ILE A 201 7.90 -6.14 15.13
CA ILE A 201 7.33 -4.89 14.63
C ILE A 201 8.15 -3.72 15.15
N THR A 202 8.57 -2.86 14.24
CA THR A 202 9.36 -1.66 14.53
C THR A 202 8.59 -0.37 14.24
N GLU A 203 7.49 -0.45 13.49
CA GLU A 203 6.65 0.71 13.18
C GLU A 203 5.43 0.83 14.09
N ASN A 204 5.32 1.99 14.73
CA ASN A 204 4.20 2.27 15.64
C ASN A 204 2.85 2.29 14.92
N LEU A 205 2.82 2.61 13.62
CA LEU A 205 1.62 2.62 12.79
C LEU A 205 1.06 1.21 12.60
N LEU A 206 1.93 0.24 12.32
CA LEU A 206 1.52 -1.16 12.19
C LEU A 206 0.98 -1.70 13.52
N ALA A 207 1.72 -1.50 14.62
CA ALA A 207 1.25 -1.90 15.95
C ALA A 207 -0.11 -1.26 16.30
N PHE A 208 -0.29 0.02 15.99
CA PHE A 208 -1.55 0.72 16.21
C PHE A 208 -2.70 0.14 15.38
N ASN A 209 -2.51 -0.07 14.08
CA ASN A 209 -3.56 -0.61 13.21
C ASN A 209 -3.91 -2.07 13.55
N ILE A 210 -2.94 -2.88 14.01
CA ILE A 210 -3.24 -4.23 14.52
C ILE A 210 -4.10 -4.15 15.80
N ALA A 211 -3.83 -3.19 16.68
CA ALA A 211 -4.68 -2.97 17.84
C ALA A 211 -6.11 -2.59 17.44
N CYS A 212 -6.29 -1.71 16.45
CA CYS A 212 -7.60 -1.36 15.89
C CYS A 212 -8.34 -2.60 15.34
N LEU A 213 -7.65 -3.41 14.52
CA LEU A 213 -8.22 -4.64 13.97
C LEU A 213 -8.70 -5.61 15.06
N HIS A 214 -7.91 -5.80 16.11
CA HIS A 214 -8.31 -6.64 17.25
C HIS A 214 -9.43 -6.02 18.07
N SER A 215 -9.47 -4.70 18.20
CA SER A 215 -10.55 -3.98 18.87
C SER A 215 -11.90 -4.25 18.18
N LEU A 216 -11.92 -4.10 16.85
CA LEU A 216 -13.08 -4.36 15.99
C LEU A 216 -13.54 -5.82 16.07
N ARG A 217 -12.60 -6.77 16.15
CA ARG A 217 -12.86 -8.21 16.28
C ARG A 217 -13.27 -8.67 17.69
N GLY A 218 -13.18 -7.80 18.70
CA GLY A 218 -13.48 -8.18 20.09
C GLY A 218 -12.34 -8.91 20.81
N ASN A 219 -11.14 -8.94 20.23
CA ASN A 219 -9.97 -9.64 20.78
C ASN A 219 -9.25 -8.77 21.80
N LYS A 220 -9.85 -8.56 22.97
CA LYS A 220 -9.36 -7.62 24.01
C LYS A 220 -7.88 -7.81 24.36
N GLN A 221 -7.43 -9.04 24.61
CA GLN A 221 -6.04 -9.28 25.07
C GLN A 221 -5.01 -8.92 24.01
N GLU A 222 -5.23 -9.33 22.75
CA GLU A 222 -4.34 -8.94 21.65
C GLU A 222 -4.40 -7.43 21.39
N MET A 223 -5.59 -6.82 21.44
CA MET A 223 -5.73 -5.37 21.34
C MET A 223 -4.84 -4.66 22.38
N LEU A 224 -4.93 -5.02 23.67
CA LEU A 224 -4.12 -4.41 24.74
C LEU A 224 -2.61 -4.62 24.54
N LYS A 225 -2.20 -5.81 24.07
CA LYS A 225 -0.80 -6.11 23.73
C LYS A 225 -0.27 -5.17 22.65
N TYR A 226 -1.02 -4.97 21.57
CA TYR A 226 -0.59 -4.11 20.47
C TYR A 226 -0.70 -2.61 20.80
N ILE A 227 -1.65 -2.19 21.65
CA ILE A 227 -1.65 -0.83 22.23
C ILE A 227 -0.34 -0.56 22.96
N LYS A 228 0.07 -1.48 23.85
CA LYS A 228 1.31 -1.34 24.62
C LYS A 228 2.53 -1.26 23.70
N LEU A 229 2.58 -2.09 22.66
CA LEU A 229 3.66 -2.07 21.67
C LEU A 229 3.72 -0.74 20.92
N ALA A 230 2.58 -0.26 20.41
CA ALA A 230 2.51 1.01 19.68
C ALA A 230 2.96 2.19 20.55
N ILE A 231 2.57 2.23 21.83
CA ILE A 231 3.02 3.26 22.79
C ILE A 231 4.53 3.19 23.01
N ASN A 232 5.09 1.98 23.18
CA ASN A 232 6.54 1.80 23.33
C ASN A 232 7.33 2.25 22.08
N LEU A 233 6.71 2.15 20.90
CA LEU A 233 7.26 2.63 19.62
C LEU A 233 6.95 4.12 19.36
N GLY A 234 6.43 4.85 20.36
CA GLY A 234 6.24 6.30 20.30
C GLY A 234 4.86 6.77 19.81
N LYS A 235 3.86 5.88 19.66
CA LYS A 235 2.49 6.31 19.36
C LYS A 235 1.92 7.09 20.54
N ASP A 236 1.43 8.30 20.29
CA ASP A 236 0.75 9.11 21.31
C ASP A 236 -0.47 8.35 21.88
N LYS A 237 -0.51 8.23 23.22
CA LYS A 237 -1.61 7.64 23.99
C LYS A 237 -2.96 8.29 23.65
N SER A 238 -2.98 9.58 23.30
CA SER A 238 -4.19 10.33 22.97
C SER A 238 -4.90 9.77 21.73
N ASN A 239 -4.17 9.13 20.80
CA ASN A 239 -4.72 8.55 19.58
C ASN A 239 -5.75 7.44 19.89
N PHE A 240 -5.45 6.56 20.84
CA PHE A 240 -6.36 5.46 21.23
C PHE A 240 -7.68 5.96 21.84
N ARG A 241 -7.67 7.15 22.44
CA ARG A 241 -8.86 7.75 23.06
C ARG A 241 -9.72 8.55 22.08
N LYS A 242 -9.19 8.86 20.90
CA LYS A 242 -9.88 9.60 19.84
C LYS A 242 -10.44 8.64 18.78
N ASP A 243 -9.74 7.54 18.54
CA ASP A 243 -10.10 6.56 17.53
C ASP A 243 -11.37 5.76 17.93
N GLN A 244 -12.35 5.74 17.02
CA GLN A 244 -13.63 5.07 17.23
C GLN A 244 -13.52 3.55 17.26
N ASP A 245 -12.46 2.95 16.72
CA ASP A 245 -12.27 1.51 16.75
C ASP A 245 -12.18 1.02 18.20
N PHE A 246 -11.63 1.85 19.10
CA PHE A 246 -11.54 1.56 20.54
C PHE A 246 -12.75 2.01 21.36
N LYS A 247 -13.81 2.57 20.75
CA LYS A 247 -14.95 3.17 21.47
C LYS A 247 -15.57 2.22 22.51
N LYS A 248 -15.64 0.92 22.20
CA LYS A 248 -16.15 -0.13 23.09
C LYS A 248 -15.33 -0.27 24.39
N TYR A 249 -14.06 0.13 24.36
CA TYR A 249 -13.09 -0.05 25.44
C TYR A 249 -12.73 1.24 26.18
N TRP A 250 -13.27 2.40 25.82
CA TRP A 250 -12.95 3.67 26.48
C TRP A 250 -13.27 3.72 27.98
N LYS A 251 -14.14 2.82 28.48
CA LYS A 251 -14.44 2.65 29.91
C LYS A 251 -13.80 1.40 30.52
N ASP A 252 -13.09 0.60 29.71
CA ASP A 252 -12.46 -0.63 30.16
C ASP A 252 -11.25 -0.30 31.07
N PRO A 253 -11.16 -0.87 32.29
CA PRO A 253 -10.07 -0.56 33.21
C PRO A 253 -8.68 -0.88 32.67
N ASP A 254 -8.54 -1.99 31.93
CA ASP A 254 -7.24 -2.43 31.39
C ASP A 254 -6.80 -1.51 30.25
N PHE A 255 -7.74 -1.11 29.39
CA PHE A 255 -7.49 -0.11 28.35
C PHE A 255 -7.05 1.22 28.95
N LEU A 256 -7.82 1.73 29.92
CA LEU A 256 -7.52 2.99 30.60
C LEU A 256 -6.16 2.98 31.31
N LYS A 257 -5.71 1.84 31.83
CA LYS A 257 -4.38 1.71 32.44
C LYS A 257 -3.24 1.97 31.45
N LEU A 258 -3.44 1.67 30.17
CA LEU A 258 -2.42 1.88 29.13
C LEU A 258 -2.42 3.31 28.56
N VAL A 259 -3.61 3.90 28.39
CA VAL A 259 -3.77 5.14 27.59
C VAL A 259 -4.03 6.40 28.42
N LYS A 260 -4.10 6.30 29.74
CA LYS A 260 -4.07 7.48 30.62
C LYS A 260 -2.64 8.03 30.69
N GLU A 261 -2.52 9.35 30.72
CA GLU A 261 -1.25 10.07 30.87
C GLU A 261 -0.53 9.64 32.15
#